data_AF-A0A7V7EEH2-F1
#
_entry.id   AF-A0A7V7EEH2-F1
#
_cell.length_a   1.000
_cell.length_b   1.000
_cell.length_c   1.000
_cell.angle_alpha   90.00
_cell.angle_beta   90.00
_cell.angle_gamma   90.00
#
_symmetry.space_group_name_H-M   'P 1'
#
loop_
_entity.id
_entity.type
_entity.pdbx_description
1 polymer ?
#
loop_
_entity_poly.entity_id
_entity_poly.type
_entity_poly.pdbx_seq_one_letter_code
_entity_poly.pdbx_strand_id
1 'polypeptide(L)'
;MNILGIGGYSHDSAAVLVCHGELVAGVAEERLTRVKHQGGVPRKAVQYCLDAAGLQREDVDHIACYMRPWLRISRRMPYRLRQTVRSLKYSLAYMGYEVAHNAQYVFGMRRLCGPKTKLHFLEHHPAHAASAFLVSPFEEAALLSVDYIGEWAATWMGVGRGTKLECLHKENYPNSLGVFYSAITDYLGFLRASDEYKVMGLAAYGDPELYDDFARIMRLDSN
;
A
#
# COMPACT_ATOMS: atom_id res chain seq x y z
N MET A 1 -14.51 21.25 4.65
CA MET A 1 -14.19 19.90 5.15
C MET A 1 -12.72 19.62 4.88
N ASN A 2 -11.97 19.21 5.91
CA ASN A 2 -10.53 18.98 5.84
C ASN A 2 -10.24 17.48 6.06
N ILE A 3 -9.66 16.82 5.06
CA ILE A 3 -9.36 15.39 5.06
C ILE A 3 -7.84 15.20 4.97
N LEU A 4 -7.28 14.52 5.95
CA LEU A 4 -5.88 14.12 5.98
C LEU A 4 -5.77 12.63 5.58
N GLY A 5 -5.24 12.37 4.40
CA GLY A 5 -4.88 11.04 3.91
C GLY A 5 -3.50 10.62 4.45
N ILE A 6 -3.41 9.41 5.00
CA ILE A 6 -2.16 8.82 5.48
C ILE A 6 -1.89 7.52 4.70
N GLY A 7 -0.78 7.51 3.98
CA GLY A 7 -0.29 6.38 3.20
C GLY A 7 1.00 5.81 3.79
N GLY A 8 1.26 4.54 3.50
CA GLY A 8 2.41 3.83 4.06
C GLY A 8 2.32 3.66 5.58
N TYR A 9 3.23 2.90 6.15
CA TYR A 9 3.45 2.74 7.60
C TYR A 9 4.50 1.65 7.81
N SER A 10 4.40 0.57 7.04
CA SER A 10 5.45 -0.45 7.01
C SER A 10 6.71 0.07 6.32
N HIS A 11 6.53 0.95 5.33
CA HIS A 11 7.54 1.69 4.56
C HIS A 11 6.82 2.89 3.89
N ASP A 12 7.59 3.79 3.28
CA ASP A 12 7.11 4.91 2.44
C ASP A 12 5.95 5.71 3.05
N SER A 13 6.07 6.03 4.34
CA SER A 13 5.05 6.80 5.04
C SER A 13 4.91 8.20 4.45
N ALA A 14 3.67 8.65 4.25
CA ALA A 14 3.36 9.92 3.62
C ALA A 14 2.04 10.50 4.14
N ALA A 15 1.87 11.80 3.98
CA ALA A 15 0.62 12.50 4.29
C ALA A 15 0.18 13.37 3.12
N VAL A 16 -1.14 13.47 2.94
CA VAL A 16 -1.80 14.31 1.93
C VAL A 16 -2.97 15.03 2.58
N LEU A 17 -3.12 16.33 2.35
CA LEU A 17 -4.23 17.13 2.86
C LEU A 17 -5.10 17.60 1.70
N VAL A 18 -6.39 17.31 1.80
CA VAL A 18 -7.44 17.80 0.91
C VAL A 18 -8.39 18.69 1.71
N CYS A 19 -8.53 19.93 1.26
CA CYS A 19 -9.44 20.90 1.86
C CYS A 19 -10.53 21.24 0.86
N HIS A 20 -11.79 21.00 1.24
CA HIS A 20 -12.95 21.44 0.47
C HIS A 20 -12.98 20.86 -0.96
N GLY A 21 -12.42 19.66 -1.14
CA GLY A 21 -12.30 18.98 -2.43
C GLY A 21 -11.01 19.28 -3.19
N GLU A 22 -10.18 20.21 -2.71
CA GLU A 22 -8.94 20.62 -3.36
C GLU A 22 -7.72 20.02 -2.65
N LEU A 23 -6.77 19.51 -3.45
CA LEU A 23 -5.48 19.04 -2.96
C LEU A 23 -4.62 20.24 -2.53
N VAL A 24 -4.34 20.37 -1.24
CA VAL A 24 -3.55 21.48 -0.69
C VAL A 24 -2.06 21.14 -0.61
N ALA A 25 -1.75 19.97 -0.07
CA ALA A 25 -0.37 19.54 0.13
C ALA A 25 -0.27 18.01 0.15
N GLY A 26 0.88 17.49 -0.25
CA GLY A 26 1.21 16.07 -0.12
C GLY A 26 2.71 15.87 -0.10
N VAL A 27 3.22 15.10 0.86
CA VAL A 27 4.66 14.86 1.00
C VAL A 27 4.96 13.52 1.66
N ALA A 28 6.01 12.86 1.19
CA ALA A 28 6.55 11.66 1.82
C ALA A 28 7.47 12.03 2.99
N GLU A 29 7.37 11.28 4.10
CA GLU A 29 8.14 11.52 5.33
C GLU A 29 9.65 11.52 5.06
N GLU A 30 10.12 10.61 4.19
CA GLU A 30 11.53 10.50 3.81
C GLU A 30 12.11 11.79 3.20
N ARG A 31 11.27 12.63 2.59
CA ARG A 31 11.71 13.91 2.01
C ARG A 31 12.11 14.90 3.10
N LEU A 32 11.47 14.81 4.28
CA LEU A 32 11.65 15.70 5.42
C LEU A 32 12.60 15.14 6.48
N THR A 33 12.74 13.82 6.56
CA THR A 33 13.64 13.15 7.52
C THR A 33 14.97 12.75 6.90
N ARG A 34 15.03 12.65 5.57
CA ARG A 34 16.19 12.17 4.81
C ARG A 34 16.53 10.70 5.09
N VAL A 35 15.61 9.96 5.69
CA VAL A 35 15.70 8.51 5.89
C VAL A 35 14.90 7.84 4.79
N LYS A 36 15.60 7.22 3.82
CA LYS A 36 14.99 6.54 2.67
C LYS A 36 14.01 5.46 3.15
N HIS A 37 12.85 5.38 2.52
CA HIS A 37 11.78 4.43 2.81
C HIS A 37 11.23 4.49 4.24
N GLN A 38 11.32 5.64 4.90
CA GLN A 38 10.87 5.76 6.28
C GLN A 38 9.40 5.35 6.43
N GLY A 39 9.17 4.31 7.23
CA GLY A 39 7.86 3.91 7.73
C GLY A 39 7.49 4.59 9.05
N GLY A 40 6.45 4.08 9.69
CA GLY A 40 5.86 4.59 10.91
C GLY A 40 4.80 5.65 10.65
N VAL A 41 4.47 6.40 11.70
CA VAL A 41 3.54 7.52 11.62
C VAL A 41 4.27 8.71 10.99
N PRO A 42 3.79 9.28 9.86
CA PRO A 42 4.50 10.32 9.13
C PRO A 42 4.30 11.70 9.77
N ARG A 43 4.93 11.93 10.92
CA ARG A 43 4.69 13.12 11.75
C ARG A 43 5.13 14.41 11.06
N LYS A 44 6.28 14.41 10.40
CA LYS A 44 6.77 15.61 9.71
C LYS A 44 5.90 15.93 8.50
N ALA A 45 5.48 14.91 7.75
CA ALA A 45 4.61 15.10 6.61
C ALA A 45 3.24 15.64 7.01
N VAL A 46 2.66 15.12 8.10
CA VAL A 46 1.41 15.65 8.66
C VAL A 46 1.57 17.10 9.06
N GLN A 47 2.64 17.44 9.81
CA GLN A 47 2.89 18.81 10.23
C GLN A 47 3.04 19.74 9.01
N TYR A 48 3.83 19.33 8.01
CA TYR A 48 4.01 20.09 6.78
C TYR A 48 2.69 20.38 6.06
N CYS A 49 1.81 19.38 5.96
CA CYS A 49 0.52 19.56 5.30
C CYS A 49 -0.39 20.53 6.07
N LEU A 50 -0.39 20.45 7.40
CA LEU A 50 -1.17 21.36 8.25
C LEU A 50 -0.63 22.80 8.16
N ASP A 51 0.69 22.98 8.23
CA ASP A 51 1.35 24.28 8.11
C ASP A 51 1.05 24.93 6.76
N ALA A 52 1.08 24.16 5.67
CA ALA A 52 0.78 24.66 4.32
C ALA A 52 -0.65 25.19 4.18
N ALA A 53 -1.59 24.69 4.98
CA ALA A 53 -2.99 25.12 5.00
C ALA A 53 -3.30 26.13 6.13
N GLY A 54 -2.34 26.44 7.01
CA GLY A 54 -2.57 27.24 8.21
C GLY A 54 -3.53 26.58 9.20
N LEU A 55 -3.63 25.25 9.20
CA LEU A 55 -4.54 24.47 10.04
C LEU A 55 -3.83 23.92 11.27
N GLN A 56 -4.59 23.71 12.33
CA GLN A 56 -4.20 22.91 13.48
C GLN A 56 -4.78 21.50 13.37
N ARG A 57 -4.28 20.59 14.22
CA ARG A 57 -4.77 19.21 14.27
C ARG A 57 -6.27 19.14 14.55
N GLU A 58 -6.78 20.06 15.35
CA GLU A 58 -8.19 20.15 15.75
C GLU A 58 -9.11 20.54 14.59
N ASP A 59 -8.57 21.11 13.52
CA ASP A 59 -9.31 21.51 12.31
C ASP A 59 -9.46 20.37 11.30
N VAL A 60 -8.86 19.20 11.57
CA VAL A 60 -8.96 18.01 10.71
C VAL A 60 -10.25 17.25 11.03
N ASP A 61 -11.19 17.26 10.09
CA ASP A 61 -12.48 16.56 10.22
C ASP A 61 -12.30 15.03 10.11
N HIS A 62 -11.45 14.61 9.18
CA HIS A 62 -11.27 13.20 8.83
C HIS A 62 -9.81 12.84 8.63
N ILE A 63 -9.43 11.66 9.14
CA ILE A 63 -8.18 11.00 8.78
C ILE A 63 -8.54 9.71 8.05
N ALA A 64 -8.00 9.52 6.85
CA ALA A 64 -8.18 8.30 6.06
C ALA A 64 -6.85 7.57 5.90
N CYS A 65 -6.80 6.30 6.31
CA CYS A 65 -5.60 5.49 6.24
C CYS A 65 -5.79 4.34 5.25
N TYR A 66 -4.75 4.06 4.47
CA TYR A 66 -4.76 3.16 3.32
C TYR A 66 -4.92 1.66 3.61
N MET A 67 -5.01 1.21 4.87
CA MET A 67 -5.05 -0.22 5.19
C MET A 67 -6.05 -0.54 6.30
N ARG A 68 -6.85 -1.60 6.12
CA ARG A 68 -7.75 -2.16 7.14
C ARG A 68 -7.03 -3.19 8.03
N PRO A 69 -6.77 -2.87 9.31
CA PRO A 69 -5.98 -3.74 10.20
C PRO A 69 -6.62 -5.12 10.41
N TRP A 70 -7.93 -5.15 10.63
CA TRP A 70 -8.67 -6.39 10.89
C TRP A 70 -8.77 -7.28 9.65
N LEU A 71 -8.92 -6.68 8.47
CA LEU A 71 -8.98 -7.42 7.22
C LEU A 71 -7.63 -8.12 6.94
N ARG A 72 -6.51 -7.43 7.19
CA ARG A 72 -5.16 -8.01 7.08
C ARG A 72 -4.99 -9.26 7.95
N ILE A 73 -5.40 -9.20 9.22
CA ILE A 73 -5.30 -10.35 10.13
C ILE A 73 -6.22 -11.47 9.64
N SER A 74 -7.52 -11.20 9.54
CA SER A 74 -8.53 -12.22 9.24
C SER A 74 -8.27 -12.97 7.92
N ARG A 75 -7.77 -12.29 6.88
CA ARG A 75 -7.45 -12.92 5.59
C ARG A 75 -6.16 -13.75 5.62
N ARG A 76 -5.16 -13.34 6.40
CA ARG A 76 -3.87 -14.03 6.49
C ARG A 76 -3.88 -15.20 7.46
N MET A 77 -4.73 -15.18 8.49
CA MET A 77 -4.78 -16.21 9.53
C MET A 77 -4.95 -17.65 8.98
N PRO A 78 -5.88 -17.96 8.06
CA PRO A 78 -6.03 -19.31 7.51
C PRO A 78 -4.76 -19.79 6.80
N TYR A 79 -4.10 -18.90 6.04
CA TYR A 79 -2.83 -19.21 5.40
C TYR A 79 -1.73 -19.49 6.44
N ARG A 80 -1.64 -18.68 7.50
CA ARG A 80 -0.66 -18.86 8.58
C ARG A 80 -0.88 -20.18 9.32
N LEU A 81 -2.12 -20.53 9.64
CA LEU A 81 -2.46 -21.80 10.29
C LEU A 81 -2.04 -23.00 9.44
N ARG A 82 -2.22 -22.94 8.11
CA ARG A 82 -1.72 -23.98 7.21
C ARG A 82 -0.20 -24.08 7.20
N GLN A 83 0.53 -22.97 7.35
CA GLN A 83 2.00 -22.98 7.41
C GLN A 83 2.55 -23.47 8.76
N THR A 84 1.74 -23.48 9.82
CA THR A 84 2.12 -24.02 11.15
C THR A 84 2.61 -25.47 11.08
N VAL A 85 2.06 -26.28 10.17
CA VAL A 85 2.49 -27.68 9.96
C VAL A 85 3.94 -27.78 9.48
N ARG A 86 4.45 -26.74 8.80
CA ARG A 86 5.84 -26.67 8.33
C ARG A 86 6.76 -26.08 9.39
N SER A 87 6.30 -25.04 10.09
CA SER A 87 7.07 -24.42 11.17
C SER A 87 6.18 -23.69 12.17
N LEU A 88 5.99 -24.32 13.33
CA LEU A 88 5.22 -23.75 14.45
C LEU A 88 5.87 -22.46 14.98
N LYS A 89 7.18 -22.49 15.21
CA LYS A 89 7.93 -21.32 15.76
C LYS A 89 7.82 -20.10 14.85
N TYR A 90 8.02 -20.27 13.55
CA TYR A 90 7.93 -19.18 12.59
C TYR A 90 6.50 -18.61 12.50
N SER A 91 5.51 -19.49 12.44
CA SER A 91 4.10 -19.08 12.31
C SER A 91 3.63 -18.29 13.53
N LEU A 92 3.94 -18.75 14.75
CA LEU A 92 3.62 -18.04 15.99
C LEU A 92 4.30 -16.67 16.08
N ALA A 93 5.60 -16.60 15.77
CA ALA A 93 6.35 -15.34 15.80
C ALA A 93 5.76 -14.32 14.82
N TYR A 94 5.43 -14.75 13.60
CA TYR A 94 4.87 -13.87 12.58
C TYR A 94 3.46 -13.38 12.94
N MET A 95 2.60 -14.24 13.50
CA MET A 95 1.28 -13.82 13.99
C MET A 95 1.40 -12.79 15.11
N GLY A 96 2.30 -13.01 16.07
CA GLY A 96 2.58 -12.04 17.14
C GLY A 96 3.04 -10.68 16.59
N TYR A 97 3.95 -10.71 15.61
CA TYR A 97 4.41 -9.51 14.91
C TYR A 97 3.25 -8.78 14.20
N GLU A 98 2.41 -9.48 13.44
CA GLU A 98 1.30 -8.84 12.71
C GLU A 98 0.30 -8.16 13.64
N VAL A 99 -0.02 -8.79 14.78
CA VAL A 99 -0.90 -8.24 15.82
C VAL A 99 -0.28 -6.99 16.44
N ALA A 100 0.98 -7.08 16.88
CA ALA A 100 1.69 -5.96 17.48
C ALA A 100 1.82 -4.77 16.50
N HIS A 101 2.20 -5.05 15.26
CA HIS A 101 2.34 -4.03 14.21
C HIS A 101 1.00 -3.34 13.92
N ASN A 102 -0.11 -4.09 13.83
CA ASN A 102 -1.43 -3.52 13.63
C ASN A 102 -1.90 -2.68 14.82
N ALA A 103 -1.63 -3.13 16.05
CA ALA A 103 -1.95 -2.37 17.25
C ALA A 103 -1.18 -1.04 17.28
N GLN A 104 0.12 -1.07 16.97
CA GLN A 104 0.97 0.12 16.86
C GLN A 104 0.48 1.07 15.77
N TYR A 105 0.10 0.55 14.60
CA TYR A 105 -0.46 1.33 13.51
C TYR A 105 -1.74 2.05 13.93
N VAL A 106 -2.73 1.32 14.46
CA VAL A 106 -4.01 1.90 14.91
C VAL A 106 -3.78 2.95 16.00
N PHE A 107 -2.93 2.65 16.98
CA PHE A 107 -2.63 3.57 18.05
C PHE A 107 -1.88 4.82 17.56
N GLY A 108 -0.95 4.64 16.61
CA GLY A 108 -0.23 5.72 15.96
C GLY A 108 -1.16 6.67 15.21
N MET A 109 -2.10 6.13 14.42
CA MET A 109 -3.08 6.95 13.70
C MET A 109 -4.07 7.64 14.63
N ARG A 110 -4.51 6.97 15.71
CA ARG A 110 -5.37 7.60 16.72
C ARG A 110 -4.71 8.79 17.42
N ARG A 111 -3.38 8.79 17.59
CA ARG A 111 -2.64 9.92 18.18
C ARG A 111 -2.59 11.16 17.27
N LEU A 112 -2.85 10.99 15.97
CA LEU A 112 -2.98 12.11 15.04
C LEU A 112 -4.35 12.77 15.10
N CYS A 113 -5.37 12.09 15.62
CA CYS A 113 -6.73 12.63 15.70
C CYS A 113 -6.82 13.79 16.70
N GLY A 114 -7.52 14.85 16.30
CA GLY A 114 -8.11 15.81 17.23
C GLY A 114 -9.38 15.26 17.89
N PRO A 115 -9.97 15.98 18.87
CA PRO A 115 -11.14 15.51 19.63
C PRO A 115 -12.37 15.16 18.79
N LYS A 116 -12.53 15.81 17.63
CA LYS A 116 -13.67 15.62 16.71
C LYS A 116 -13.33 14.83 15.45
N THR A 117 -12.05 14.50 15.25
CA THR A 117 -11.55 13.86 14.03
C THR A 117 -12.07 12.43 13.91
N LYS A 118 -12.68 12.11 12.77
CA LYS A 118 -13.13 10.75 12.46
C LYS A 118 -12.03 9.99 11.72
N LEU A 119 -11.64 8.84 12.27
CA LEU A 119 -10.60 7.98 11.70
C LEU A 119 -11.22 6.89 10.82
N HIS A 120 -10.74 6.75 9.59
CA HIS A 120 -11.18 5.79 8.60
C HIS A 120 -10.04 4.87 8.19
N PHE A 121 -10.32 3.58 8.12
CA PHE A 121 -9.39 2.59 7.55
C PHE A 121 -9.99 2.03 6.27
N LEU A 122 -9.33 2.31 5.14
CA LEU A 122 -9.75 1.93 3.80
C LEU A 122 -8.99 0.69 3.33
N GLU A 123 -9.54 -0.02 2.35
CA GLU A 123 -8.83 -1.14 1.71
C GLU A 123 -7.68 -0.61 0.83
N HIS A 124 -6.55 -1.32 0.86
CA HIS A 124 -5.30 -0.92 0.23
C HIS A 124 -5.38 -0.73 -1.28
N HIS A 125 -5.82 -1.75 -2.02
CA HIS A 125 -5.90 -1.67 -3.47
C HIS A 125 -6.96 -0.67 -3.99
N PRO A 126 -8.17 -0.60 -3.41
CA PRO A 126 -9.10 0.46 -3.75
C PRO A 126 -8.54 1.86 -3.49
N ALA A 127 -7.73 2.06 -2.45
CA ALA A 127 -7.05 3.33 -2.22
C ALA A 127 -6.03 3.65 -3.34
N HIS A 128 -5.24 2.67 -3.79
CA HIS A 128 -4.37 2.81 -4.96
C HIS A 128 -5.16 3.17 -6.22
N ALA A 129 -6.21 2.42 -6.54
CA ALA A 129 -7.03 2.65 -7.71
C ALA A 129 -7.70 4.04 -7.66
N ALA A 130 -8.21 4.45 -6.49
CA ALA A 130 -8.81 5.76 -6.30
C ALA A 130 -7.80 6.91 -6.49
N SER A 131 -6.55 6.75 -6.03
CA SER A 131 -5.51 7.77 -6.20
C SER A 131 -5.14 8.03 -7.66
N ALA A 132 -5.42 7.09 -8.57
CA ALA A 132 -5.24 7.27 -10.00
C ALA A 132 -6.54 7.75 -10.66
N PHE A 133 -7.67 7.10 -10.36
CA PHE A 133 -8.95 7.35 -11.02
C PHE A 133 -9.55 8.73 -10.68
N LEU A 134 -9.62 9.09 -9.39
CA LEU A 134 -10.34 10.29 -8.94
C LEU A 134 -9.63 11.60 -9.31
N VAL A 135 -8.38 11.51 -9.74
CA VAL A 135 -7.58 12.65 -10.24
C VAL A 135 -7.37 12.58 -11.76
N SER A 136 -7.91 11.54 -12.41
CA SER A 136 -7.87 11.40 -13.86
C SER A 136 -8.98 12.24 -14.51
N PRO A 137 -8.88 12.58 -15.81
CA PRO A 137 -9.93 13.31 -16.51
C PRO A 137 -11.13 12.41 -16.92
N PHE A 138 -11.16 11.15 -16.52
CA PHE A 138 -12.14 10.17 -16.98
C PHE A 138 -13.29 10.01 -16.00
N GLU A 139 -14.53 10.14 -16.49
CA GLU A 139 -15.74 9.84 -15.71
C GLU A 139 -15.96 8.33 -15.51
N GLU A 140 -15.46 7.51 -16.45
CA GLU A 140 -15.48 6.05 -16.38
C GLU A 140 -14.17 5.47 -16.90
N ALA A 141 -13.59 4.52 -16.17
CA ALA A 141 -12.33 3.88 -16.55
C ALA A 141 -12.21 2.44 -16.02
N ALA A 142 -11.52 1.60 -16.79
CA ALA A 142 -11.01 0.33 -16.28
C ALA A 142 -9.83 0.60 -15.34
N LEU A 143 -9.79 -0.11 -14.22
CA LEU A 143 -8.83 0.11 -13.15
C LEU A 143 -8.01 -1.15 -12.93
N LEU A 144 -6.68 -1.00 -12.88
CA LEU A 144 -5.74 -2.07 -12.57
C LEU A 144 -4.74 -1.57 -11.52
N SER A 145 -4.65 -2.29 -10.41
CA SER A 145 -3.62 -2.09 -9.38
C SER A 145 -2.85 -3.39 -9.22
N VAL A 146 -1.55 -3.35 -9.51
CA VAL A 146 -0.60 -4.45 -9.31
C VAL A 146 0.40 -4.00 -8.26
N ASP A 147 0.53 -4.75 -7.17
CA ASP A 147 1.37 -4.41 -6.03
C ASP A 147 2.10 -5.64 -5.49
N TYR A 148 2.98 -5.43 -4.51
CA TYR A 148 3.60 -6.50 -3.75
C TYR A 148 2.55 -7.29 -2.95
N ILE A 149 1.91 -6.66 -1.97
CA ILE A 149 0.77 -7.21 -1.23
C ILE A 149 0.05 -6.09 -0.47
N GLY A 150 -1.28 -6.01 -0.60
CA GLY A 150 -2.13 -5.22 0.29
C GLY A 150 -2.43 -5.98 1.60
N GLU A 151 -3.69 -5.96 2.04
CA GLU A 151 -4.12 -6.81 3.16
C GLU A 151 -3.97 -8.30 2.82
N TRP A 152 -4.29 -8.67 1.57
CA TRP A 152 -4.22 -10.06 1.06
C TRP A 152 -4.12 -10.12 -0.46
N ALA A 153 -4.89 -9.27 -1.15
CA ALA A 153 -4.77 -9.10 -2.59
C ALA A 153 -3.38 -8.58 -2.96
N ALA A 154 -2.92 -8.99 -4.14
CA ALA A 154 -1.70 -8.49 -4.78
C ALA A 154 -2.01 -7.81 -6.12
N THR A 155 -3.08 -8.24 -6.79
CA THR A 155 -3.63 -7.56 -7.95
C THR A 155 -5.11 -7.28 -7.71
N TRP A 156 -5.57 -6.11 -8.15
CA TRP A 156 -6.96 -5.68 -8.08
C TRP A 156 -7.38 -5.10 -9.41
N MET A 157 -8.52 -5.55 -9.93
CA MET A 157 -9.12 -5.08 -11.17
C MET A 157 -10.55 -4.63 -10.92
N GLY A 158 -10.94 -3.53 -11.56
CA GLY A 158 -12.25 -2.95 -11.34
C GLY A 158 -12.65 -1.92 -12.39
N VAL A 159 -13.78 -1.28 -12.13
CA VAL A 159 -14.31 -0.18 -12.95
C VAL A 159 -14.58 1.01 -12.03
N GLY A 160 -14.11 2.18 -12.44
CA GLY A 160 -14.45 3.46 -11.83
C GLY A 160 -15.59 4.12 -12.59
N ARG A 161 -16.58 4.67 -11.89
CA ARG A 161 -17.66 5.51 -12.45
C ARG A 161 -17.99 6.66 -11.52
N GLY A 162 -17.78 7.90 -11.97
CA GLY A 162 -17.86 9.09 -11.14
C GLY A 162 -16.94 8.97 -9.93
N THR A 163 -17.50 8.86 -8.72
CA THR A 163 -16.73 8.68 -7.47
C THR A 163 -16.75 7.26 -6.92
N LYS A 164 -17.35 6.31 -7.65
CA LYS A 164 -17.51 4.91 -7.22
C LYS A 164 -16.48 4.01 -7.88
N LEU A 165 -15.98 3.05 -7.12
CA LEU A 165 -15.12 1.98 -7.61
C LEU A 165 -15.82 0.64 -7.36
N GLU A 166 -15.95 -0.15 -8.41
CA GLU A 166 -16.48 -1.51 -8.36
C GLU A 166 -15.34 -2.50 -8.60
N CYS A 167 -15.19 -3.47 -7.69
CA CYS A 167 -14.21 -4.53 -7.82
C CYS A 167 -14.75 -5.64 -8.71
N LEU A 168 -14.07 -5.94 -9.82
CA LEU A 168 -14.42 -7.05 -10.70
C LEU A 168 -13.60 -8.31 -10.37
N HIS A 169 -12.33 -8.15 -10.02
CA HIS A 169 -11.45 -9.28 -9.76
C HIS A 169 -10.32 -8.91 -8.79
N LYS A 170 -9.86 -9.89 -8.00
CA LYS A 170 -8.67 -9.79 -7.15
C LYS A 170 -7.84 -11.05 -7.28
N GLU A 171 -6.56 -10.90 -7.57
CA GLU A 171 -5.59 -11.99 -7.40
C GLU A 171 -4.97 -11.87 -6.02
N ASN A 172 -4.90 -12.99 -5.30
CA ASN A 172 -4.47 -12.98 -3.91
C ASN A 172 -3.07 -13.57 -3.76
N TYR A 173 -2.38 -13.16 -2.70
CA TYR A 173 -1.18 -13.86 -2.25
C TYR A 173 -1.46 -15.38 -2.13
N PRO A 174 -0.57 -16.27 -2.61
CA PRO A 174 0.81 -16.02 -3.01
C PRO A 174 1.05 -15.59 -4.47
N ASN A 175 0.00 -15.43 -5.29
CA ASN A 175 0.12 -15.12 -6.71
C ASN A 175 0.34 -13.61 -6.93
N SER A 176 1.51 -13.11 -6.55
CA SER A 176 1.85 -11.69 -6.67
C SER A 176 2.96 -11.47 -7.70
N LEU A 177 2.68 -10.66 -8.72
CA LEU A 177 3.71 -10.19 -9.66
C LEU A 177 4.75 -9.33 -8.97
N GLY A 178 4.36 -8.53 -7.98
CA GLY A 178 5.30 -7.72 -7.19
C GLY A 178 6.24 -8.59 -6.35
N VAL A 179 5.73 -9.64 -5.69
CA VAL A 179 6.57 -10.60 -4.96
C VAL A 179 7.49 -11.35 -5.91
N PHE A 180 6.99 -11.78 -7.06
CA PHE A 180 7.78 -12.44 -8.09
C PHE A 180 8.94 -11.55 -8.56
N TYR A 181 8.65 -10.31 -8.98
CA TYR A 181 9.66 -9.38 -9.47
C TYR A 181 10.69 -9.02 -8.37
N SER A 182 10.23 -8.91 -7.13
CA SER A 182 11.11 -8.69 -5.97
C SER A 182 12.01 -9.89 -5.65
N ALA A 183 11.53 -11.12 -5.86
CA ALA A 183 12.34 -12.33 -5.72
C ALA A 183 13.44 -12.42 -6.79
N ILE A 184 13.13 -12.03 -8.02
CA ILE A 184 14.13 -11.93 -9.10
C ILE A 184 15.16 -10.84 -8.78
N THR A 185 14.71 -9.71 -8.24
CA THR A 185 15.58 -8.62 -7.78
C THR A 185 16.58 -9.12 -6.73
N ASP A 186 16.11 -9.87 -5.71
CA ASP A 186 16.95 -10.49 -4.68
C ASP A 186 17.93 -11.51 -5.29
N TYR A 187 17.46 -12.36 -6.22
CA TYR A 187 18.28 -13.36 -6.89
C TYR A 187 19.45 -12.76 -7.68
N LEU A 188 19.24 -11.62 -8.32
CA LEU A 188 20.27 -10.88 -9.07
C LEU A 188 21.24 -10.11 -8.15
N GLY A 189 21.10 -10.21 -6.83
CA GLY A 189 21.96 -9.57 -5.85
C GLY A 189 21.58 -8.12 -5.52
N PHE A 190 20.40 -7.67 -5.94
CA PHE A 190 19.86 -6.34 -5.61
C PHE A 190 19.00 -6.36 -4.35
N LEU A 191 18.77 -5.18 -3.77
CA LEU A 191 17.94 -5.07 -2.57
C LEU A 191 16.45 -5.20 -2.92
N ARG A 192 15.82 -6.31 -2.50
CA ARG A 192 14.37 -6.50 -2.65
C ARG A 192 13.54 -5.38 -1.99
N ALA A 193 12.40 -5.06 -2.58
CA ALA A 193 11.49 -3.98 -2.20
C ALA A 193 12.16 -2.59 -2.15
N SER A 194 13.17 -2.38 -3.00
CA SER A 194 13.85 -1.09 -3.16
C SER A 194 14.48 -0.92 -4.55
N ASP A 195 15.17 -1.95 -5.05
CA ASP A 195 16.00 -1.88 -6.25
C ASP A 195 15.34 -2.49 -7.51
N GLU A 196 14.04 -2.80 -7.47
CA GLU A 196 13.25 -3.28 -8.60
C GLU A 196 13.44 -2.42 -9.87
N TYR A 197 13.57 -1.11 -9.70
CA TYR A 197 13.81 -0.16 -10.80
C TYR A 197 15.17 -0.36 -11.48
N LYS A 198 16.19 -0.85 -10.76
CA LYS A 198 17.51 -1.14 -11.35
C LYS A 198 17.41 -2.35 -12.26
N VAL A 199 16.69 -3.39 -11.83
CA VAL A 199 16.43 -4.59 -12.64
C VAL A 199 15.62 -4.23 -13.89
N MET A 200 14.66 -3.31 -13.77
CA MET A 200 13.92 -2.80 -14.93
C MET A 200 14.86 -2.10 -15.92
N GLY A 201 15.79 -1.29 -15.42
CA GLY A 201 16.81 -0.64 -16.25
C GLY A 201 17.75 -1.64 -16.94
N LEU A 202 18.12 -2.73 -16.24
CA LEU A 202 18.92 -3.80 -16.81
C LEU A 202 18.19 -4.61 -17.88
N ALA A 203 16.86 -4.71 -17.81
CA ALA A 203 16.07 -5.49 -18.75
C ALA A 203 16.23 -5.03 -20.22
N ALA A 204 16.57 -3.75 -20.45
CA ALA A 204 16.87 -3.22 -21.79
C ALA A 204 18.14 -3.82 -22.42
N TYR A 205 19.01 -4.44 -21.62
CA TYR A 205 20.23 -5.13 -22.05
C TYR A 205 20.08 -6.66 -22.02
N GLY A 206 18.86 -7.16 -21.77
CA GLY A 206 18.58 -8.59 -21.68
C GLY A 206 18.67 -9.29 -23.03
N ASP A 207 18.74 -10.63 -22.96
CA ASP A 207 18.68 -11.50 -24.13
C ASP A 207 17.24 -12.01 -24.32
N PRO A 208 16.54 -11.63 -25.40
CA PRO A 208 15.17 -12.07 -25.66
C PRO A 208 15.06 -13.58 -25.90
N GLU A 209 16.15 -14.29 -26.23
CA GLU A 209 16.12 -15.75 -26.44
C GLU A 209 15.74 -16.52 -25.17
N LEU A 210 15.97 -15.93 -23.98
CA LEU A 210 15.62 -16.54 -22.70
C LEU A 210 14.16 -16.30 -22.27
N TYR A 211 13.38 -15.54 -23.06
CA TYR A 211 12.00 -15.18 -22.69
C TYR A 211 11.14 -16.42 -22.47
N ASP A 212 11.17 -17.39 -23.40
CA ASP A 212 10.29 -18.56 -23.33
C ASP A 212 10.60 -19.45 -22.11
N ASP A 213 11.88 -19.60 -21.76
CA ASP A 213 12.28 -20.35 -20.57
C ASP A 213 11.84 -19.62 -19.29
N PHE A 214 11.97 -18.30 -19.25
CA PHE A 214 11.53 -17.50 -18.12
C PHE A 214 9.99 -17.46 -17.98
N ALA A 215 9.27 -17.37 -19.09
CA ALA A 215 7.82 -17.35 -19.13
C ALA A 215 7.20 -18.62 -18.52
N ARG A 216 7.88 -19.77 -18.61
CA ARG A 216 7.43 -21.04 -17.97
C ARG A 216 7.35 -20.97 -16.44
N ILE A 217 8.02 -20.00 -15.81
CA ILE A 217 7.94 -19.78 -14.35
C ILE A 217 6.56 -19.23 -13.97
N MET A 218 5.92 -18.48 -14.87
CA MET A 218 4.60 -17.88 -14.68
C MET A 218 3.53 -18.72 -15.37
N ARG A 219 2.61 -19.27 -14.58
CA ARG A 219 1.41 -19.92 -15.12
C ARG A 219 0.27 -18.92 -15.13
N LEU A 220 -0.19 -18.58 -16.33
CA LEU A 220 -1.38 -17.76 -16.52
C LEU A 220 -2.58 -18.68 -16.61
N ASP A 221 -3.66 -18.34 -15.93
CA ASP A 221 -4.93 -19.03 -16.13
C ASP A 221 -5.38 -18.79 -17.57
N SER A 222 -5.73 -19.86 -18.26
CA SER A 222 -6.36 -19.78 -19.59
C SER A 222 -7.77 -19.22 -19.40
N ASN A 223 -8.04 -18.04 -19.99
CA ASN A 223 -9.38 -17.47 -20.12
C ASN A 223 -10.33 -18.39 -20.88
#